data_AF-A0A383AYU9-F1
#
_entry.id   AF-A0A383AYU9-F1
#
_cell.length_a   1.000
_cell.length_b   1.000
_cell.length_c   1.000
_cell.angle_alpha   90.00
_cell.angle_beta   90.00
_cell.angle_gamma   90.00
#
_symmetry.space_group_name_H-M   'P 1'
#
loop_
_entity.id
_entity.type
_entity.pdbx_description
1 polymer ?
#
loop_
_entity_poly.entity_id
_entity_poly.type
_entity_poly.pdbx_seq_one_letter_code
_entity_poly.pdbx_strand_id
1 'polypeptide(L)'
;VSQFNSAAGDYYMIVLVRIRSAFLLFIVGGTLLVGQSFSVADVLSAPFPSNLVPTTDGEMLAWIFNQEGKRNIWVAEGSDFTVRRLTNY
;
A
#
# COMPACT_ATOMS: atom_id res chain seq x y z
N VAL A 1 39.55 -49.71 -3.58
CA VAL A 1 39.97 -48.33 -3.99
C VAL A 1 38.90 -47.65 -4.83
N SER A 2 38.31 -48.32 -5.84
CA SER A 2 37.24 -47.74 -6.68
C SER A 2 35.93 -47.40 -5.93
N GLN A 3 35.43 -48.29 -5.05
CA GLN A 3 34.21 -48.01 -4.26
C GLN A 3 34.35 -46.87 -3.25
N PHE A 4 35.55 -46.69 -2.67
CA PHE A 4 35.85 -45.61 -1.71
C PHE A 4 35.89 -44.24 -2.40
N ASN A 5 36.41 -44.17 -3.64
CA ASN A 5 36.40 -42.96 -4.46
C ASN A 5 35.00 -42.65 -5.04
N SER A 6 34.18 -43.67 -5.29
CA SER A 6 32.78 -43.49 -5.73
C SER A 6 31.93 -42.84 -4.65
N ALA A 7 32.03 -43.32 -3.40
CA ALA A 7 31.31 -42.75 -2.27
C ALA A 7 31.70 -41.28 -2.02
N ALA A 8 32.99 -40.95 -2.10
CA ALA A 8 33.46 -39.56 -2.01
C ALA A 8 32.86 -38.68 -3.11
N GLY A 9 32.82 -39.17 -4.36
CA GLY A 9 32.16 -38.49 -5.48
C GLY A 9 30.68 -38.22 -5.25
N ASP A 10 29.96 -39.20 -4.68
CA ASP A 10 28.54 -39.07 -4.32
C ASP A 10 28.33 -38.03 -3.21
N TYR A 11 29.23 -37.98 -2.21
CA TYR A 11 29.21 -36.94 -1.17
C TYR A 11 29.43 -35.55 -1.76
N TYR A 12 30.42 -35.35 -2.64
CA TYR A 12 30.63 -34.06 -3.30
C TYR A 12 29.43 -33.67 -4.16
N MET A 13 28.80 -34.62 -4.85
CA MET A 13 27.62 -34.37 -5.67
C MET A 13 26.43 -33.89 -4.81
N ILE A 14 26.16 -34.55 -3.69
CA ILE A 14 25.08 -34.16 -2.76
C ILE A 14 25.33 -32.76 -2.18
N VAL A 15 26.58 -32.46 -1.79
CA VAL A 15 26.95 -31.15 -1.24
C VAL A 15 26.80 -30.05 -2.30
N LEU A 16 27.24 -30.28 -3.53
CA LEU A 16 27.10 -29.33 -4.64
C LEU A 16 25.65 -29.05 -5.01
N VAL A 17 24.80 -30.09 -5.04
CA VAL A 17 23.35 -29.92 -5.28
C VAL A 17 22.72 -29.09 -4.16
N ARG A 18 23.09 -29.33 -2.89
CA ARG A 18 22.59 -28.54 -1.75
C ARG A 18 23.02 -27.08 -1.80
N ILE A 19 24.28 -26.80 -2.13
CA ILE A 19 24.78 -25.42 -2.27
C ILE A 19 24.04 -24.69 -3.40
N ARG A 20 23.85 -25.36 -4.54
CA ARG A 20 23.08 -24.81 -5.67
C ARG A 20 21.63 -24.54 -5.31
N SER A 21 20.97 -25.48 -4.64
CA SER A 21 19.59 -25.32 -4.18
C SER A 21 19.46 -24.21 -3.15
N ALA A 22 20.40 -24.10 -2.20
CA ALA A 22 20.43 -23.01 -1.23
C ALA A 22 20.63 -21.64 -1.91
N PHE A 23 21.50 -21.57 -2.91
CA PHE A 23 21.73 -20.35 -3.69
C PHE A 23 20.49 -19.96 -4.51
N LEU A 24 19.81 -20.92 -5.14
CA LEU A 24 18.55 -20.69 -5.85
C LEU A 24 17.45 -20.21 -4.90
N LEU A 25 17.33 -20.81 -3.72
CA LEU A 25 16.38 -20.39 -2.68
C LEU A 25 16.68 -18.98 -2.17
N PHE A 26 17.95 -18.62 -2.02
CA PHE A 26 18.36 -17.28 -1.61
C PHE A 26 17.99 -16.20 -2.64
N ILE A 27 18.23 -16.46 -3.93
CA ILE A 27 17.86 -15.53 -5.02
C ILE A 27 16.34 -15.33 -5.07
N VAL A 28 15.57 -16.42 -5.01
CA VAL A 28 14.09 -16.35 -5.06
C VAL A 28 13.54 -15.64 -3.82
N GLY A 29 14.06 -15.95 -2.63
CA GLY A 29 13.67 -15.29 -1.38
C GLY A 29 13.96 -13.79 -1.36
N GLY A 30 15.07 -13.35 -1.98
CA GLY A 30 15.44 -11.93 -2.05
C GLY A 30 14.48 -11.06 -2.87
N THR A 31 13.83 -11.61 -3.90
CA THR A 31 12.89 -10.85 -4.75
C THR A 31 11.56 -10.52 -4.08
N LEU A 32 11.16 -11.24 -3.03
CA LEU A 32 9.94 -10.95 -2.27
C LEU A 32 10.09 -9.72 -1.34
N LEU A 33 11.30 -9.17 -1.22
CA LEU A 33 11.61 -7.99 -0.41
C LEU A 33 11.62 -6.68 -1.21
N VAL A 34 11.22 -6.71 -2.49
CA VAL A 34 11.01 -5.48 -3.26
C VAL A 34 9.86 -4.71 -2.60
N GLY A 35 10.18 -3.59 -1.96
CA GLY A 35 9.27 -2.82 -1.12
C GLY A 35 8.01 -2.34 -1.84
N GLN A 36 6.95 -2.08 -1.07
CA GLN A 36 5.70 -1.49 -1.56
C GLN A 36 6.00 -0.18 -2.29
N SER A 37 5.50 -0.04 -3.52
CA SER A 37 5.54 1.23 -4.25
C SER A 37 4.60 2.22 -3.58
N PHE A 38 5.16 3.21 -2.89
CA PHE A 38 4.40 4.30 -2.29
C PHE A 38 4.32 5.48 -3.25
N SER A 39 3.12 5.86 -3.65
CA SER A 39 2.90 6.96 -4.59
C SER A 39 2.40 8.23 -3.90
N VAL A 40 2.60 9.38 -4.53
CA VAL A 40 2.02 10.66 -4.07
C VAL A 40 0.49 10.61 -4.08
N ALA A 41 -0.10 9.86 -5.03
CA ALA A 41 -1.54 9.65 -5.08
C ALA A 41 -2.06 8.95 -3.82
N ASP A 42 -1.32 7.98 -3.27
CA ASP A 42 -1.70 7.28 -2.04
C ASP A 42 -1.80 8.26 -0.85
N VAL A 43 -0.89 9.23 -0.76
CA VAL A 43 -0.93 10.28 0.27
C VAL A 43 -2.12 11.23 0.08
N LEU A 44 -2.37 11.66 -1.16
CA LEU A 44 -3.40 12.64 -1.48
C LEU A 44 -4.82 12.06 -1.53
N SER A 45 -4.95 10.73 -1.62
CA SER A 45 -6.24 10.02 -1.63
C SER A 45 -6.94 10.03 -0.29
N ALA A 46 -6.18 10.22 0.80
CA ALA A 46 -6.74 10.19 2.15
C ALA A 46 -7.72 11.37 2.36
N PRO A 47 -8.99 11.08 2.68
CA PRO A 47 -9.99 12.12 2.87
C PRO A 47 -9.77 12.85 4.19
N PHE A 48 -9.41 14.13 4.11
CA PHE A 48 -9.22 14.98 5.29
C PHE A 48 -10.30 16.07 5.35
N PRO A 49 -11.43 15.84 6.07
CA PRO A 49 -12.39 16.89 6.33
C PRO A 49 -11.76 17.98 7.21
N SER A 50 -11.95 19.24 6.83
CA SER A 50 -11.41 20.40 7.54
C SER A 50 -12.43 21.55 7.56
N ASN A 51 -12.22 22.53 8.45
CA ASN A 51 -13.02 23.76 8.51
C ASN A 51 -14.53 23.51 8.58
N LEU A 52 -14.95 22.65 9.50
CA LEU A 52 -16.36 22.41 9.79
C LEU A 52 -16.99 23.67 10.42
N VAL A 53 -18.02 24.21 9.79
CA VAL A 53 -18.74 25.41 10.24
C VAL A 53 -20.26 25.13 10.18
N PRO A 54 -20.94 25.06 11.34
CA PRO A 54 -22.40 24.97 11.38
C PRO A 54 -23.05 26.37 11.28
N THR A 55 -24.30 26.42 10.83
CA THR A 55 -25.16 27.60 10.98
C THR A 55 -25.67 27.74 12.42
N THR A 56 -26.10 28.95 12.80
CA THR A 56 -26.59 29.22 14.17
C THR A 56 -27.87 28.48 14.51
N ASP A 57 -28.71 28.22 13.51
CA ASP A 57 -29.95 27.44 13.63
C ASP A 57 -29.72 25.91 13.62
N GLY A 58 -28.50 25.46 13.26
CA GLY A 58 -28.15 24.04 13.19
C GLY A 58 -28.74 23.28 12.00
N GLU A 59 -29.42 23.95 11.07
CA GLU A 59 -30.05 23.31 9.91
C GLU A 59 -29.08 23.05 8.74
N MET A 60 -27.89 23.63 8.81
CA MET A 60 -26.87 23.51 7.77
C MET A 60 -25.47 23.48 8.37
N LEU A 61 -24.56 22.77 7.71
CA LEU A 61 -23.14 22.80 8.02
C LEU A 61 -22.31 22.72 6.74
N ALA A 62 -21.25 23.51 6.68
CA ALA A 62 -20.28 23.52 5.60
C ALA A 62 -18.95 22.93 6.10
N TRP A 63 -18.25 22.23 5.22
CA TRP A 63 -16.89 21.76 5.48
C TRP A 63 -16.10 21.73 4.17
N ILE A 64 -14.82 21.50 4.33
CA ILE A 64 -13.89 21.39 3.21
C ILE A 64 -13.41 19.96 3.12
N PHE A 65 -13.48 19.40 1.93
CA PHE A 65 -13.00 18.06 1.62
C PHE A 65 -11.88 18.16 0.59
N ASN A 66 -10.73 17.55 0.91
CA ASN A 66 -9.63 17.40 -0.03
C ASN A 66 -9.62 15.96 -0.53
N GLN A 67 -9.87 15.78 -1.82
CA GLN A 67 -9.83 14.48 -2.48
C GLN A 67 -8.82 14.56 -3.61
N GLU A 68 -7.76 13.74 -3.55
CA GLU A 68 -6.71 13.68 -4.57
C GLU A 68 -6.04 15.04 -4.84
N GLY A 69 -5.93 15.88 -3.80
CA GLY A 69 -5.38 17.24 -3.92
C GLY A 69 -6.40 18.29 -4.36
N LYS A 70 -7.64 17.91 -4.69
CA LYS A 70 -8.72 18.83 -5.07
C LYS A 70 -9.53 19.22 -3.85
N ARG A 71 -9.29 20.44 -3.38
CA ARG A 71 -9.98 21.03 -2.23
C ARG A 71 -11.32 21.63 -2.65
N ASN A 72 -12.41 21.09 -2.13
CA ASN A 72 -13.75 21.54 -2.46
C ASN A 72 -14.57 21.86 -1.22
N ILE A 73 -15.48 22.81 -1.36
CA ILE A 73 -16.43 23.17 -0.32
C ILE A 73 -17.66 22.27 -0.47
N TRP A 74 -18.08 21.70 0.64
CA TRP A 74 -19.27 20.85 0.77
C TRP A 74 -20.22 21.45 1.78
N VAL A 75 -21.50 21.17 1.59
CA VAL A 75 -22.54 21.59 2.51
C VAL A 75 -23.54 20.45 2.70
N ALA A 76 -24.04 20.33 3.92
CA ALA A 76 -25.18 19.50 4.25
C ALA A 76 -26.29 20.41 4.76
N GLU A 77 -27.50 20.26 4.21
CA GLU A 77 -28.65 21.12 4.50
C GLU A 77 -29.95 20.32 4.68
N GLY A 78 -30.89 20.89 5.44
CA GLY A 78 -32.21 20.31 5.70
C GLY A 78 -32.23 19.30 6.84
N SER A 79 -33.43 18.79 7.19
CA SER A 79 -33.63 17.83 8.28
C SER A 79 -32.80 16.55 8.14
N ASP A 80 -32.54 16.17 6.89
CA ASP A 80 -31.86 14.93 6.53
C ASP A 80 -30.37 15.15 6.22
N PHE A 81 -29.86 16.38 6.37
CA PHE A 81 -28.48 16.76 6.07
C PHE A 81 -28.02 16.28 4.69
N THR A 82 -28.81 16.59 3.66
CA THR A 82 -28.48 16.17 2.29
C THR A 82 -27.21 16.87 1.84
N VAL A 83 -26.22 16.07 1.44
CA VAL A 83 -24.87 16.55 1.11
C VAL A 83 -24.78 16.98 -0.35
N ARG A 84 -24.25 18.18 -0.60
CA ARG A 84 -23.88 18.64 -1.95
C ARG A 84 -22.54 19.37 -1.98
N ARG A 85 -21.89 19.29 -3.13
CA ARG A 85 -20.62 19.97 -3.43
C ARG A 85 -20.89 21.37 -4.00
N LEU A 86 -20.27 22.40 -3.42
CA LEU A 86 -20.45 23.80 -3.82
C LEU A 86 -19.46 24.27 -4.89
N THR A 87 -18.28 23.65 -4.98
CA THR A 87 -17.22 24.05 -5.92
C THR A 87 -16.77 22.86 -6.76
N ASN A 88 -16.33 23.08 -8.00
CA ASN A 88 -15.83 22.01 -8.87
C ASN A 88 -14.39 22.25 -9.36
N TYR A 89 -13.44 22.21 -8.42
CA TYR A 89 -12.00 22.19 -8.74
C TYR A 89 -11.49 20.78 -9.04
#